data_AF-A0A9X1GDR4-F1
#
_entry.id   AF-A0A9X1GDR4-F1
#
_cell.length_a   1.000
_cell.length_b   1.000
_cell.length_c   1.000
_cell.angle_alpha   90.00
_cell.angle_beta   90.00
_cell.angle_gamma   90.00
#
_symmetry.space_group_name_H-M   'P 1'
#
loop_
_entity.id
_entity.type
_entity.pdbx_description
1 polymer ?
#
loop_
_entity_poly.entity_id
_entity_poly.type
_entity_poly.pdbx_seq_one_letter_code
_entity_poly.pdbx_strand_id
1 'polypeptide(L)'
;NKNYEREIEALKKELELNQTLTSWHDILIVDKGSKDGIEANMAVMSQKGLIGRVIEVNTASSKIELLSSSNESSNHFPVRVSSANGEAFGLLKNYDEKLHALVVTQLTGDTDIKEGDVVQTSGLGGNSPANLPIGTVI
;
A
#
# COMPACT_ATOMS: atom_id res chain seq x y z
N ASN A 1 21.13 29.00 -11.78
CA ASN A 1 22.59 29.14 -12.07
C ASN A 1 22.95 27.90 -12.86
N LYS A 2 23.27 28.06 -14.15
CA LYS A 2 23.28 26.99 -15.16
C LYS A 2 24.22 25.83 -14.86
N ASN A 3 25.23 26.02 -14.00
CA ASN A 3 26.14 24.95 -13.61
C ASN A 3 25.50 23.97 -12.62
N TYR A 4 24.74 24.47 -11.64
CA TYR A 4 24.05 23.59 -10.68
C TYR A 4 22.96 22.75 -11.34
N GLU A 5 22.25 23.31 -12.32
CA GLU A 5 21.20 22.58 -13.04
C GLU A 5 21.77 21.38 -13.82
N ARG A 6 22.95 21.54 -14.45
CA ARG A 6 23.64 20.45 -15.16
C ARG A 6 24.18 19.37 -14.22
N GLU A 7 24.68 19.77 -13.06
CA GLU A 7 25.24 18.86 -12.06
C GLU A 7 24.13 18.01 -11.43
N ILE A 8 22.97 18.62 -11.15
CA ILE A 8 21.76 17.90 -10.71
C ILE A 8 21.26 16.95 -11.79
N GLU A 9 21.27 17.34 -13.07
CA GLU A 9 20.82 16.49 -14.18
C GLU A 9 21.76 15.30 -14.42
N ALA A 10 23.08 15.51 -14.27
CA ALA A 10 24.08 14.44 -14.35
C ALA A 10 23.94 13.45 -13.19
N LEU A 11 23.79 13.93 -11.95
CA LEU A 11 23.54 13.09 -10.77
C LEU A 11 22.24 12.30 -10.91
N LYS A 12 21.17 12.92 -11.42
CA LYS A 12 19.90 12.23 -11.69
C LYS A 12 20.07 11.10 -12.71
N LYS A 13 20.91 11.30 -13.73
CA LYS A 13 21.15 10.28 -14.75
C LYS A 13 22.05 9.14 -14.25
N GLU A 14 23.07 9.47 -13.47
CA GLU A 14 24.01 8.53 -12.87
C GLU A 14 23.34 7.62 -11.82
N LEU A 15 22.37 8.16 -11.09
CA LEU A 15 21.59 7.43 -10.09
C LEU A 15 20.28 6.81 -10.64
N GLU A 16 20.08 6.81 -11.97
CA GLU A 16 18.83 6.35 -12.63
C GLU A 16 17.55 7.00 -12.07
N LEU A 17 17.70 8.24 -11.57
CA LEU A 17 16.76 8.92 -10.70
C LEU A 17 15.43 9.29 -11.39
N ASN A 18 15.32 9.13 -12.71
CA ASN A 18 14.07 9.38 -13.44
C ASN A 18 12.98 8.35 -13.13
N GLN A 19 13.33 7.11 -12.76
CA GLN A 19 12.35 6.14 -12.27
C GLN A 19 12.08 6.32 -10.77
N THR A 20 13.10 6.72 -10.00
CA THR A 20 12.97 6.93 -8.55
C THR A 20 12.25 8.24 -8.19
N LEU A 21 12.22 9.23 -9.09
CA LEU A 21 11.48 10.49 -8.91
C LEU A 21 9.99 10.37 -9.24
N THR A 22 9.51 9.22 -9.70
CA THR A 22 8.07 8.92 -9.81
C THR A 22 7.49 8.41 -8.47
N SER A 23 8.34 7.86 -7.60
CA SER A 23 8.00 7.12 -6.37
C SER A 23 7.60 7.97 -5.15
N TRP A 24 7.71 9.30 -5.19
CA TRP A 24 7.29 10.14 -4.05
C TRP A 24 5.77 10.24 -3.90
N HIS A 25 4.99 9.93 -4.95
CA HIS A 25 3.52 9.91 -4.87
C HIS A 25 2.98 8.83 -3.93
N ASP A 26 3.81 7.83 -3.62
CA ASP A 26 3.40 6.61 -2.93
C ASP A 26 3.82 6.59 -1.46
N ILE A 27 4.54 7.63 -1.00
CA ILE A 27 4.99 7.76 0.39
C ILE A 27 4.32 8.97 1.05
N LEU A 28 3.65 8.73 2.17
CA LEU A 28 3.16 9.76 3.07
C LEU A 28 4.08 9.87 4.29
N ILE A 29 4.51 11.09 4.63
CA ILE A 29 5.25 11.37 5.85
C ILE A 29 4.30 11.99 6.86
N VAL A 30 4.26 11.44 8.08
CA VAL A 30 3.48 11.99 9.19
C VAL A 30 4.40 12.42 10.33
N ASP A 31 3.98 13.42 11.08
CA ASP A 31 4.70 14.04 12.21
C ASP A 31 4.53 13.26 13.54
N LYS A 32 4.36 11.94 13.40
CA LYS A 32 4.17 10.97 14.47
C LYS A 32 5.16 9.83 14.31
N GLY A 33 5.86 9.51 15.38
CA GLY A 33 6.98 8.55 15.36
C GLY A 33 6.95 7.60 16.55
N SER A 34 8.11 7.03 16.89
CA SER A 34 8.22 6.06 17.98
C SER A 34 7.84 6.66 19.34
N LYS A 35 8.04 7.98 19.55
CA LYS A 35 7.58 8.68 20.77
C LYS A 35 6.05 8.67 20.94
N ASP A 36 5.33 8.48 19.84
CA ASP A 36 3.87 8.44 19.78
C ASP A 36 3.34 6.98 19.73
N GLY A 37 4.24 5.99 19.88
CA GLY A 37 3.90 4.57 19.85
C GLY A 37 3.73 3.98 18.44
N ILE A 38 4.19 4.69 17.39
CA ILE A 38 4.17 4.15 16.03
C ILE A 38 5.29 3.12 15.87
N GLU A 39 4.96 1.99 15.26
CA GLU A 39 5.91 0.91 14.94
C GLU A 39 5.90 0.60 13.44
N ALA A 40 7.02 0.06 12.94
CA ALA A 40 7.06 -0.47 11.58
C ALA A 40 6.05 -1.61 11.42
N ASN A 41 5.55 -1.80 10.19
CA ASN A 41 4.48 -2.73 9.84
C ASN A 41 3.06 -2.39 10.36
N MET A 42 2.86 -1.29 11.09
CA MET A 42 1.51 -0.86 11.44
C MET A 42 0.71 -0.51 10.17
N ALA A 43 -0.54 -1.00 10.13
CA ALA A 43 -1.50 -0.63 9.09
C ALA A 43 -2.02 0.80 9.35
N VAL A 44 -2.16 1.58 8.28
CA VAL A 44 -2.64 2.96 8.35
C VAL A 44 -4.03 3.07 7.76
N MET A 45 -4.94 3.62 8.54
CA MET A 45 -6.35 3.78 8.18
C MET A 45 -6.69 5.25 7.93
N SER A 46 -7.53 5.49 6.93
CA SER A 46 -8.31 6.72 6.81
C SER A 46 -9.75 6.47 7.27
N GLN A 47 -10.58 7.51 7.27
CA GLN A 47 -12.03 7.37 7.55
C GLN A 47 -12.75 6.40 6.59
N LYS A 48 -12.20 6.18 5.39
CA LYS A 48 -12.83 5.37 4.34
C LYS A 48 -12.26 3.96 4.19
N GLY A 49 -11.14 3.65 4.85
CA GLY A 49 -10.48 2.36 4.68
C GLY A 49 -8.97 2.41 4.83
N LEU A 50 -8.35 1.25 4.64
CA LEU A 50 -6.90 1.06 4.64
C LEU A 50 -6.26 1.89 3.53
N ILE A 51 -5.21 2.64 3.88
CA ILE A 51 -4.48 3.50 2.91
C ILE A 51 -3.02 3.11 2.76
N GLY A 52 -2.44 2.34 3.68
CA GLY A 52 -1.04 1.98 3.58
C GLY A 52 -0.47 1.26 4.80
N ARG A 53 0.86 1.15 4.83
CA ARG A 53 1.66 0.52 5.89
C ARG A 53 2.82 1.43 6.30
N VAL A 54 3.11 1.49 7.59
CA VAL A 54 4.32 2.15 8.09
C VAL A 54 5.55 1.33 7.70
N ILE A 55 6.44 1.92 6.91
CA ILE A 55 7.69 1.28 6.43
C ILE A 55 8.93 1.78 7.15
N GLU A 56 8.89 2.97 7.73
CA GLU A 56 10.01 3.55 8.49
C GLU A 56 9.48 4.38 9.65
N VAL A 57 10.12 4.26 10.82
CA VAL A 57 9.79 5.05 12.01
C VAL A 57 11.02 5.77 12.51
N ASN A 58 10.92 7.10 12.61
CA ASN A 58 11.86 7.97 13.29
C ASN A 58 11.27 8.40 14.64
N THR A 59 12.05 9.09 15.47
CA THR A 59 11.61 9.51 16.81
C THR A 59 10.34 10.38 16.79
N ALA A 60 10.22 11.28 15.81
CA ALA A 60 9.13 12.26 15.73
C ALA A 60 8.40 12.24 14.37
N SER A 61 8.67 11.27 13.52
CA SER A 61 8.01 11.12 12.23
C SER A 61 8.00 9.66 11.78
N SER A 62 7.17 9.33 10.81
CA SER A 62 7.16 8.02 10.16
C SER A 62 6.84 8.16 8.68
N LYS A 63 7.31 7.18 7.90
CA LYS A 63 7.01 7.03 6.47
C LYS A 63 6.01 5.91 6.29
N ILE A 64 4.98 6.21 5.53
CA ILE A 64 3.88 5.32 5.23
C ILE A 64 3.92 5.08 3.73
N GLU A 65 3.97 3.82 3.35
CA GLU A 65 3.81 3.43 1.96
C GLU A 65 2.34 3.20 1.66
N LEU A 66 1.82 3.91 0.66
CA LEU A 66 0.41 3.90 0.27
C LEU A 66 0.08 2.67 -0.57
N LEU A 67 -1.16 2.17 -0.49
CA LEU A 67 -1.61 1.02 -1.29
C LEU A 67 -1.54 1.28 -2.81
N SER A 68 -1.48 2.54 -3.24
CA SER A 68 -1.25 2.94 -4.63
C SER A 68 0.19 2.70 -5.11
N SER A 69 1.09 2.38 -4.18
CA SER A 69 2.51 2.19 -4.46
C SER A 69 2.75 1.18 -5.56
N SER A 70 3.54 1.59 -6.54
CA SER A 70 4.11 0.70 -7.55
C SER A 70 5.27 -0.14 -7.02
N ASN A 71 5.74 0.14 -5.80
CA ASN A 71 6.72 -0.70 -5.12
C ASN A 71 6.02 -1.90 -4.46
N GLU A 72 6.15 -3.03 -5.14
CA GLU A 72 5.53 -4.30 -4.77
C GLU A 72 6.07 -4.90 -3.47
N SER A 73 7.12 -4.35 -2.83
CA SER A 73 7.84 -5.07 -1.76
C SER A 73 7.16 -5.04 -0.38
N SER A 74 6.39 -4.01 -0.05
CA SER A 74 5.93 -3.77 1.34
C SER A 74 4.40 -3.87 1.54
N ASN A 75 3.61 -3.71 0.48
CA ASN A 75 2.14 -3.63 0.55
C ASN A 75 1.42 -4.95 0.29
N HIS A 76 2.02 -6.05 0.72
CA HIS A 76 1.37 -7.36 0.72
C HIS A 76 0.41 -7.47 1.90
N PHE A 77 -0.78 -6.86 1.78
CA PHE A 77 -1.86 -7.15 2.71
C PHE A 77 -2.55 -8.44 2.28
N PRO A 78 -2.59 -9.48 3.13
CA PRO A 78 -3.44 -10.62 2.90
C PRO A 78 -4.89 -10.17 3.06
N VAL A 79 -5.70 -10.49 2.07
CA VAL A 79 -7.09 -10.03 1.96
C VAL A 79 -8.07 -11.18 2.00
N ARG A 80 -9.28 -10.86 2.41
CA ARG A 80 -10.47 -11.70 2.37
C ARG A 80 -11.56 -10.96 1.61
N VAL A 81 -12.16 -11.66 0.65
CA VAL A 81 -13.35 -11.23 -0.07
C VAL A 81 -14.51 -12.04 0.49
N SER A 82 -15.48 -11.36 1.09
CA SER A 82 -16.69 -11.98 1.64
C SER A 82 -17.81 -11.86 0.63
N SER A 83 -18.28 -13.00 0.14
CA SER A 83 -19.37 -13.14 -0.84
C SER A 83 -20.57 -13.86 -0.22
N ALA A 84 -21.71 -13.86 -0.91
CA ALA A 84 -22.91 -14.57 -0.49
C ALA A 84 -22.70 -16.09 -0.32
N ASN A 85 -21.77 -16.66 -1.09
CA ASN A 85 -21.52 -18.10 -1.15
C ASN A 85 -20.30 -18.56 -0.33
N GLY A 86 -19.63 -17.66 0.39
CA GLY A 86 -18.45 -17.98 1.19
C GLY A 86 -17.38 -16.89 1.16
N GLU A 87 -16.17 -17.28 1.51
CA GLU A 87 -15.01 -16.39 1.55
C GLU A 87 -13.93 -16.85 0.57
N ALA A 88 -13.34 -15.88 -0.14
CA ALA A 88 -12.10 -16.07 -0.88
C ALA A 88 -10.96 -15.29 -0.20
N PHE A 89 -9.74 -15.78 -0.34
CA PHE A 89 -8.54 -15.19 0.23
C PHE A 89 -7.53 -14.91 -0.86
N GLY A 90 -6.82 -13.79 -0.77
CA GLY A 90 -5.79 -13.43 -1.73
C GLY A 90 -4.76 -12.48 -1.13
N LEU A 91 -3.95 -11.89 -2.00
CA LEU A 91 -2.98 -10.86 -1.66
C LEU A 91 -3.28 -9.59 -2.44
N LEU A 92 -3.35 -8.47 -1.73
CA LEU A 92 -3.27 -7.16 -2.34
C LEU A 92 -1.90 -7.00 -2.99
N LYS A 93 -1.87 -6.67 -4.28
CA LYS A 93 -0.63 -6.62 -5.07
C LYS A 93 -0.26 -5.20 -5.45
N ASN A 94 -1.11 -4.56 -6.24
CA ASN A 94 -0.83 -3.27 -6.84
C ASN A 94 -2.10 -2.45 -7.05
N TYR A 95 -1.92 -1.23 -7.55
CA TYR A 95 -2.99 -0.34 -7.97
C TYR A 95 -2.96 -0.17 -9.49
N ASP A 96 -4.10 -0.36 -10.13
CA ASP A 96 -4.28 -0.08 -11.56
C ASP A 96 -4.75 1.38 -11.73
N GLU A 97 -3.85 2.23 -12.23
CA GLU A 97 -4.13 3.66 -12.44
C GLU A 97 -5.25 3.91 -13.45
N LYS A 98 -5.46 3.02 -14.43
CA LYS A 98 -6.49 3.20 -15.47
C LYS A 98 -7.87 2.85 -14.93
N LEU A 99 -7.95 1.82 -14.11
CA LEU A 99 -9.19 1.39 -13.46
C LEU A 99 -9.47 2.14 -12.16
N HIS A 100 -8.49 2.91 -11.68
CA HIS A 100 -8.50 3.54 -10.36
C HIS A 100 -8.81 2.55 -9.22
N ALA A 101 -8.29 1.33 -9.33
CA ALA A 101 -8.68 0.20 -8.48
C ALA A 101 -7.48 -0.54 -7.92
N LEU A 102 -7.66 -1.05 -6.70
CA LEU A 102 -6.73 -1.98 -6.09
C LEU A 102 -6.91 -3.38 -6.69
N VAL A 103 -5.79 -4.07 -6.93
CA VAL A 103 -5.78 -5.39 -7.54
C VAL A 103 -5.43 -6.45 -6.49
N VAL A 104 -6.32 -7.43 -6.37
CA VAL A 104 -6.11 -8.63 -5.56
C VAL A 104 -5.69 -9.77 -6.46
N THR A 105 -4.63 -10.47 -6.09
CA THR A 105 -4.10 -11.64 -6.80
C THR A 105 -4.03 -12.86 -5.89
N GLN A 106 -3.66 -14.01 -6.44
CA GLN A 106 -3.53 -15.27 -5.68
C GLN A 106 -4.83 -15.64 -4.96
N LEU A 107 -5.97 -15.37 -5.59
CA LEU A 107 -7.27 -15.72 -5.05
C LEU A 107 -7.39 -17.23 -4.90
N THR A 108 -7.80 -17.64 -3.71
CA THR A 108 -8.06 -19.02 -3.29
C THR A 108 -9.41 -19.06 -2.59
N GLY A 109 -10.12 -20.16 -2.75
CA GLY A 109 -11.53 -20.27 -2.36
C GLY A 109 -12.41 -20.47 -3.58
N ASP A 110 -13.41 -21.33 -3.45
CA ASP A 110 -14.37 -21.63 -4.50
C ASP A 110 -15.64 -20.82 -4.24
N THR A 111 -15.58 -19.52 -4.58
CA THR A 111 -16.69 -18.59 -4.37
C THR A 111 -16.95 -17.78 -5.63
N ASP A 112 -18.22 -17.66 -5.98
CA ASP A 112 -18.72 -16.79 -7.04
C ASP A 112 -18.60 -15.31 -6.61
N ILE A 113 -17.39 -14.73 -6.76
CA ILE A 113 -17.09 -13.33 -6.44
C ILE A 113 -17.87 -12.41 -7.40
N LYS A 114 -18.57 -11.43 -6.85
CA LYS A 114 -19.39 -10.48 -7.60
C LYS A 114 -19.03 -9.04 -7.28
N GLU A 115 -19.36 -8.16 -8.22
CA GLU A 115 -19.35 -6.72 -7.99
C GLU A 115 -20.15 -6.39 -6.72
N GLY A 116 -19.55 -5.56 -5.86
CA GLY A 116 -20.09 -5.18 -4.56
C GLY A 116 -19.69 -6.08 -3.39
N ASP A 117 -19.06 -7.23 -3.62
CA ASP A 117 -18.55 -8.07 -2.54
C ASP A 117 -17.50 -7.33 -1.71
N VAL A 118 -17.53 -7.53 -0.39
CA VAL A 118 -16.74 -6.76 0.57
C VAL A 118 -15.33 -7.30 0.66
N VAL A 119 -14.34 -6.40 0.60
CA VAL A 119 -12.91 -6.73 0.70
C VAL A 119 -12.32 -6.15 1.99
N GLN A 120 -11.67 -7.01 2.78
CA GLN A 120 -11.02 -6.66 4.04
C GLN A 120 -9.66 -7.34 4.18
N THR A 121 -8.83 -6.89 5.11
CA THR A 121 -7.62 -7.66 5.49
C THR A 121 -8.02 -8.97 6.17
N SER A 122 -7.37 -10.08 5.82
CA SER A 122 -7.65 -11.40 6.41
C SER A 122 -6.81 -11.69 7.65
N GLY A 123 -5.66 -11.02 7.80
CA GLY A 123 -4.68 -11.29 8.85
C GLY A 123 -3.90 -12.60 8.70
N LEU A 124 -4.05 -13.29 7.55
CA LEU A 124 -3.26 -14.48 7.26
C LEU A 124 -1.76 -14.17 7.27
N GLY A 125 -0.94 -15.10 7.78
CA GLY A 125 0.51 -14.90 7.90
C GLY A 125 0.95 -14.05 9.10
N GLY A 126 0.03 -13.49 9.90
CA GLY A 126 0.33 -12.87 11.20
C GLY A 126 0.98 -11.48 11.16
N ASN A 127 1.43 -11.02 9.99
CA ASN A 127 2.13 -9.73 9.82
C ASN A 127 1.19 -8.55 9.52
N SER A 128 -0.12 -8.77 9.55
CA SER A 128 -1.13 -7.73 9.28
C SER A 128 -2.36 -7.97 10.17
N PRO A 129 -2.99 -6.91 10.70
CA PRO A 129 -4.25 -7.04 11.42
C PRO A 129 -5.37 -7.54 10.50
N ALA A 130 -6.30 -8.32 11.04
CA ALA A 130 -7.49 -8.79 10.33
C ALA A 130 -8.65 -7.78 10.43
N ASN A 131 -9.61 -7.90 9.51
CA ASN A 131 -10.88 -7.18 9.48
C ASN A 131 -10.79 -5.66 9.22
N LEU A 132 -9.67 -5.17 8.68
CA LEU A 132 -9.59 -3.78 8.24
C LEU A 132 -10.30 -3.61 6.89
N PRO A 133 -11.22 -2.65 6.74
CA PRO A 133 -11.92 -2.41 5.47
C PRO A 133 -10.97 -1.88 4.40
N ILE A 134 -11.05 -2.45 3.20
CA ILE A 134 -10.29 -2.03 2.02
C ILE A 134 -11.22 -1.41 0.99
N GLY A 135 -12.29 -2.11 0.62
CA GLY A 135 -13.23 -1.64 -0.41
C GLY A 135 -14.23 -2.72 -0.83
N THR A 136 -14.73 -2.61 -2.05
CA THR A 136 -15.62 -3.58 -2.68
C THR A 136 -15.10 -3.98 -4.05
N VAL A 137 -15.46 -5.19 -4.50
CA VAL A 137 -15.17 -5.66 -5.86
C VAL A 137 -15.91 -4.78 -6.87
N ILE A 138 -15.26 -4.47 -8.00
CA ILE A 138 -15.80 -3.72 -9.15
C ILE A 138 -15.82 -4.58 -10.41
#